data_AF-A0A6V8JUG6-F1
#
_entry.id   AF-A0A6V8JUG6-F1
#
_cell.length_a   1.000
_cell.length_b   1.000
_cell.length_c   1.000
_cell.angle_alpha   90.00
_cell.angle_beta   90.00
_cell.angle_gamma   90.00
#
_symmetry.space_group_name_H-M   'P 1'
#
loop_
_entity.id
_entity.type
_entity.pdbx_description
1 polymer ?
#
loop_
_entity_poly.entity_id
_entity_poly.type
_entity_poly.pdbx_seq_one_letter_code
_entity_poly.pdbx_strand_id
1 'polypeptide(L)'
;MLSRLVDYRELVEQACRAIRADPRLGPALGIAHATVRDPLKAAVTMLVGETLARRAERAVAGFVAFVGPHRLSGDEYDLLAHYVLSAALARRVGPERLILIGASLTTVRAAVLPGHPRR
;
A
#
# COMPACT_ATOMS: atom_id res chain seq x y z
N MET A 1 -26.50 -9.99 10.58
CA MET A 1 -25.16 -9.79 11.20
C MET A 1 -24.19 -9.29 10.13
N LEU A 2 -24.16 -7.97 9.89
CA LEU A 2 -23.18 -7.35 8.99
C LEU A 2 -21.87 -7.19 9.77
N SER A 3 -20.93 -8.07 9.46
CA SER A 3 -19.58 -8.06 10.00
C SER A 3 -19.01 -6.65 9.89
N ARG A 4 -18.57 -6.07 11.02
CA ARG A 4 -17.88 -4.78 11.10
C ARG A 4 -16.66 -4.85 10.19
N LEU A 5 -16.81 -4.42 8.93
CA LEU A 5 -15.70 -3.96 8.11
C LEU A 5 -14.98 -2.94 9.00
N VAL A 6 -13.77 -3.29 9.44
CA VAL A 6 -12.91 -2.30 10.10
C VAL A 6 -12.86 -1.12 9.13
N ASP A 7 -13.22 0.05 9.60
CA ASP A 7 -13.22 1.26 8.79
C ASP A 7 -11.76 1.63 8.48
N TYR A 8 -11.21 0.98 7.45
CA TYR A 8 -9.84 1.18 7.01
C TYR A 8 -9.67 2.51 6.27
N ARG A 9 -10.71 3.35 6.20
CA ARG A 9 -10.62 4.69 5.62
C ARG A 9 -9.57 5.54 6.34
N GLU A 10 -9.54 5.53 7.66
CA GLU A 10 -8.53 6.28 8.41
C GLU A 10 -7.11 5.74 8.22
N LEU A 11 -6.96 4.42 8.09
CA LEU A 11 -5.68 3.78 7.78
C LEU A 11 -5.17 4.28 6.42
N VAL A 12 -6.04 4.24 5.41
CA VAL A 12 -5.72 4.69 4.05
C VAL A 12 -5.33 6.17 4.07
N GLU A 13 -6.12 7.03 4.73
CA GLU A 13 -5.81 8.46 4.84
C GLU A 13 -4.46 8.71 5.50
N GLN A 14 -4.19 8.01 6.62
CA GLN A 14 -2.92 8.14 7.33
C GLN A 14 -1.74 7.69 6.46
N ALA A 15 -1.85 6.53 5.79
CA ALA A 15 -0.82 6.02 4.89
C ALA A 15 -0.58 6.99 3.72
N CYS A 16 -1.65 7.48 3.08
CA CYS A 16 -1.54 8.38 1.94
C CYS A 16 -0.91 9.73 2.33
N ARG A 17 -1.25 10.25 3.50
CA ARG A 17 -0.64 11.47 4.04
C ARG A 17 0.85 11.29 4.27
N ALA A 18 1.26 10.18 4.89
CA ALA A 18 2.67 9.90 5.15
C ALA A 18 3.46 9.72 3.85
N ILE A 19 2.93 8.97 2.89
CA ILE A 19 3.57 8.74 1.58
C ILE A 19 3.74 10.05 0.80
N ARG A 20 2.76 10.97 0.83
CA ARG A 20 2.89 12.27 0.16
C ARG A 20 3.87 13.21 0.85
N ALA A 21 3.94 13.14 2.18
CA ALA A 21 4.85 13.97 2.96
C ALA A 21 6.31 13.49 2.86
N ASP A 22 6.55 12.25 2.45
CA ASP A 22 7.88 11.72 2.24
C ASP A 22 8.54 12.35 0.99
N PRO A 23 9.72 12.99 1.14
CA PRO A 23 10.38 13.72 0.06
C PRO A 23 10.92 12.81 -1.06
N ARG A 24 11.05 11.50 -0.81
CA ARG A 24 11.47 10.49 -1.80
C ARG A 24 10.26 9.95 -2.55
N LEU A 25 9.17 9.64 -1.84
CA LEU A 25 8.02 8.97 -2.45
C LEU A 25 7.11 9.90 -3.25
N GLY A 26 6.89 11.13 -2.79
CA GLY A 26 6.03 12.10 -3.48
C GLY A 26 6.44 12.33 -4.94
N PRO A 27 7.72 12.65 -5.21
CA PRO A 27 8.26 12.78 -6.56
C PRO A 27 8.31 11.45 -7.33
N ALA A 28 8.77 10.36 -6.70
CA ALA A 28 8.91 9.06 -7.36
C ALA A 28 7.56 8.52 -7.88
N LEU A 29 6.49 8.73 -7.14
CA LEU A 29 5.13 8.33 -7.51
C LEU A 29 4.37 9.41 -8.32
N GLY A 30 4.98 10.56 -8.61
CA GLY A 30 4.33 11.66 -9.32
C GLY A 30 3.08 12.21 -8.62
N ILE A 31 3.01 12.13 -7.29
CA ILE A 31 1.82 12.45 -6.49
C ILE A 31 1.97 13.71 -5.62
N ALA A 32 3.10 14.40 -5.70
CA ALA A 32 3.36 15.61 -4.92
C ALA A 32 2.32 16.74 -5.16
N HIS A 33 1.65 16.73 -6.32
CA HIS A 33 0.75 17.81 -6.76
C HIS A 33 -0.63 17.33 -7.26
N ALA A 34 -1.07 16.11 -6.96
CA ALA A 34 -2.33 15.58 -7.51
C ALA A 34 -3.58 16.26 -6.90
N THR A 35 -4.41 16.90 -7.73
CA THR A 35 -5.52 17.77 -7.27
C THR A 35 -6.94 17.28 -7.57
N VAL A 36 -7.17 16.27 -8.42
CA VAL A 36 -8.56 15.91 -8.85
C VAL A 36 -8.88 14.40 -8.81
N ARG A 37 -7.93 13.53 -9.16
CA ARG A 37 -8.00 12.09 -8.87
C ARG A 37 -6.78 11.72 -8.07
N ASP A 38 -7.00 10.98 -7.00
CA ASP A 38 -5.95 10.58 -6.07
C ASP A 38 -5.59 9.10 -6.32
N PRO A 39 -4.71 8.82 -7.30
CA PRO A 39 -4.38 7.46 -7.69
C PRO A 39 -3.74 6.70 -6.54
N LEU A 40 -2.97 7.38 -5.67
CA LEU A 40 -2.40 6.76 -4.48
C LEU A 40 -3.51 6.26 -3.54
N LYS A 41 -4.48 7.13 -3.20
CA LYS A 41 -5.57 6.74 -2.30
C LYS A 41 -6.41 5.62 -2.87
N ALA A 42 -6.69 5.63 -4.18
CA ALA A 42 -7.39 4.54 -4.84
C ALA A 42 -6.60 3.22 -4.76
N ALA A 43 -5.29 3.26 -5.04
CA ALA A 43 -4.42 2.10 -4.99
C ALA A 43 -4.30 1.53 -3.57
N VAL A 44 -4.06 2.37 -2.56
CA VAL A 44 -3.94 1.93 -1.15
C VAL A 44 -5.29 1.42 -0.62
N THR A 45 -6.41 2.05 -1.00
CA THR A 45 -7.76 1.55 -0.68
C THR A 45 -7.97 0.16 -1.28
N MET A 46 -7.60 -0.03 -2.53
CA MET A 46 -7.75 -1.30 -3.22
C MET A 46 -6.87 -2.37 -2.57
N LEU A 47 -5.59 -2.08 -2.33
CA LEU A 47 -4.68 -3.00 -1.66
C LEU A 47 -5.25 -3.45 -0.31
N VAL A 48 -5.54 -2.51 0.58
CA VAL A 48 -6.01 -2.85 1.94
C VAL A 48 -7.39 -3.50 1.89
N GLY A 49 -8.35 -2.93 1.16
CA GLY A 49 -9.72 -3.42 1.10
C GLY A 49 -9.82 -4.83 0.49
N GLU A 50 -9.15 -5.07 -0.63
CA GLU A 50 -9.16 -6.37 -1.31
C GLU A 50 -8.37 -7.42 -0.50
N THR A 51 -7.23 -7.06 0.09
CA THR A 51 -6.48 -7.98 0.96
C THR A 51 -7.31 -8.39 2.18
N LEU A 52 -7.98 -7.45 2.84
CA LEU A 52 -8.83 -7.75 4.01
C LEU A 52 -10.10 -8.51 3.63
N ALA A 53 -10.58 -8.34 2.39
CA ALA A 53 -11.66 -9.15 1.82
C ALA A 53 -11.18 -10.53 1.31
N ARG A 54 -9.94 -10.94 1.61
CA ARG A 54 -9.31 -12.20 1.16
C ARG A 54 -9.24 -12.35 -0.37
N ARG A 55 -9.18 -11.24 -1.09
CA ARG A 55 -9.03 -11.16 -2.55
C ARG A 55 -7.62 -10.68 -2.91
N ALA A 56 -6.61 -11.36 -2.36
CA ALA A 56 -5.21 -10.92 -2.41
C ALA A 56 -4.67 -10.78 -3.83
N GLU A 57 -5.06 -11.65 -4.77
CA GLU A 57 -4.63 -11.55 -6.17
C GLU A 57 -5.08 -10.24 -6.83
N ARG A 58 -6.34 -9.84 -6.58
CA ARG A 58 -6.88 -8.56 -7.08
C ARG A 58 -6.20 -7.37 -6.41
N ALA A 59 -5.94 -7.47 -5.11
CA ALA A 59 -5.19 -6.45 -4.35
C ALA A 59 -3.80 -6.23 -4.96
N VAL A 60 -3.06 -7.33 -5.18
CA VAL A 60 -1.71 -7.32 -5.76
C VAL A 60 -1.73 -6.77 -7.17
N ALA A 61 -2.60 -7.30 -8.05
CA ALA A 61 -2.67 -6.87 -9.44
C ALA A 61 -2.97 -5.35 -9.57
N GLY A 62 -3.94 -4.87 -8.80
CA GLY A 62 -4.29 -3.44 -8.79
C GLY A 62 -3.16 -2.56 -8.26
N PHE A 63 -2.45 -3.01 -7.22
CA PHE A 63 -1.36 -2.25 -6.65
C PHE A 63 -0.10 -2.28 -7.53
N VAL A 64 0.22 -3.42 -8.17
CA VAL A 64 1.27 -3.53 -9.20
C VAL A 64 0.99 -2.58 -10.36
N ALA A 65 -0.26 -2.51 -10.82
CA ALA A 65 -0.64 -1.59 -11.90
C ALA A 65 -0.40 -0.11 -11.53
N PHE A 66 -0.51 0.24 -10.24
CA PHE A 66 -0.17 1.56 -9.75
C PHE A 66 1.34 1.76 -9.62
N VAL A 67 2.06 0.93 -8.86
CA VAL A 67 3.49 1.17 -8.55
C VAL A 67 4.45 0.81 -9.69
N GLY A 68 4.08 -0.13 -10.57
CA GLY A 68 4.95 -0.65 -11.63
C GLY A 68 5.47 0.43 -12.60
N PRO A 69 4.61 1.32 -13.14
CA PRO A 69 5.04 2.40 -14.01
C PRO A 69 6.03 3.39 -13.38
N HIS A 70 6.04 3.53 -12.05
CA HIS A 70 6.87 4.49 -11.33
C HIS A 70 8.31 4.04 -11.10
N ARG A 71 8.63 2.76 -11.37
CA ARG A 71 9.99 2.20 -11.27
C ARG A 71 10.72 2.58 -9.97
N LEU A 72 10.03 2.45 -8.85
CA LEU A 72 10.61 2.69 -7.53
C LEU A 72 11.88 1.86 -7.34
N SER A 73 12.87 2.41 -6.63
CA SER A 73 13.97 1.63 -6.08
C SER A 73 13.49 0.69 -4.96
N GLY A 74 14.33 -0.28 -4.57
CA GLY A 74 14.06 -1.15 -3.43
C GLY A 74 13.72 -0.38 -2.15
N ASP A 75 14.53 0.62 -1.83
CA ASP A 75 14.35 1.44 -0.63
C ASP A 75 13.06 2.28 -0.67
N GLU A 76 12.70 2.84 -1.83
CA GLU A 76 11.46 3.60 -1.99
C GLU A 76 10.24 2.69 -1.85
N TYR A 77 10.30 1.49 -2.42
CA TYR A 77 9.24 0.52 -2.23
C TYR A 77 9.10 0.12 -0.75
N ASP A 78 10.22 -0.16 -0.09
CA ASP A 78 10.23 -0.58 1.31
C ASP A 78 9.72 0.55 2.23
N LEU A 79 10.01 1.83 1.93
CA LEU A 79 9.41 3.00 2.60
C LEU A 79 7.89 3.10 2.37
N LEU A 80 7.44 2.90 1.13
CA LEU A 80 6.00 2.89 0.83
C LEU A 80 5.28 1.80 1.62
N ALA A 81 5.84 0.59 1.65
CA ALA A 81 5.29 -0.53 2.40
C ALA A 81 5.29 -0.26 3.91
N HIS A 82 6.36 0.35 4.41
CA HIS A 82 6.49 0.78 5.81
C HIS A 82 5.37 1.74 6.22
N TYR A 83 5.02 2.73 5.39
CA TYR A 83 3.94 3.67 5.72
C TYR A 83 2.56 3.01 5.75
N VAL A 84 2.28 2.07 4.84
CA VAL A 84 1.03 1.30 4.85
C VAL A 84 0.93 0.45 6.11
N LEU A 85 1.98 -0.29 6.46
CA LEU A 85 2.01 -1.14 7.66
C LEU A 85 1.96 -0.34 8.95
N SER A 86 2.68 0.79 9.01
CA SER A 86 2.67 1.68 10.17
C SER A 86 1.30 2.32 10.40
N ALA A 87 0.60 2.71 9.32
CA ALA A 87 -0.79 3.17 9.43
C ALA A 87 -1.71 2.05 9.95
N ALA A 88 -1.53 0.82 9.46
CA ALA A 88 -2.31 -0.33 9.94
C ALA A 88 -2.06 -0.61 11.44
N LEU A 89 -0.81 -0.57 11.88
CA LEU A 89 -0.43 -0.69 13.29
C LEU A 89 -1.04 0.43 14.14
N ALA A 90 -0.93 1.68 13.70
CA ALA A 90 -1.48 2.84 14.40
C ALA A 90 -3.01 2.77 14.55
N ARG A 91 -3.71 2.14 13.59
CA ARG A 91 -5.15 1.87 13.65
C ARG A 91 -5.51 0.56 14.36
N ARG A 92 -4.55 -0.07 15.04
CA ARG A 92 -4.73 -1.32 15.81
C ARG A 92 -5.33 -2.46 14.96
N VAL A 93 -4.94 -2.54 13.69
CA VAL A 93 -5.28 -3.69 12.85
C VAL A 93 -4.70 -4.95 13.50
N GLY A 94 -5.54 -5.98 13.70
CA GLY A 94 -5.12 -7.21 14.35
C GLY A 94 -3.99 -7.93 13.60
N PRO A 95 -3.19 -8.76 14.30
CA PRO A 95 -1.96 -9.37 13.77
C PRO A 95 -2.20 -10.19 12.50
N GLU A 96 -3.27 -10.99 12.43
CA GLU A 96 -3.61 -11.76 11.24
C GLU A 96 -3.79 -10.88 10.00
N ARG A 97 -4.46 -9.74 10.16
CA ARG A 97 -4.74 -8.80 9.07
C ARG A 97 -3.48 -8.04 8.65
N LEU A 98 -2.61 -7.69 9.61
CA LEU A 98 -1.30 -7.12 9.32
C LEU A 98 -0.43 -8.07 8.50
N ILE A 99 -0.43 -9.36 8.85
CA ILE A 99 0.28 -10.41 8.10
C ILE A 99 -0.23 -10.47 6.66
N LEU A 100 -1.56 -10.43 6.45
CA LEU A 100 -2.13 -10.43 5.11
C LEU A 100 -1.69 -9.20 4.29
N ILE A 101 -1.73 -8.00 4.88
CA ILE A 101 -1.27 -6.76 4.22
C ILE A 101 0.22 -6.87 3.87
N GLY A 102 1.05 -7.32 4.80
CA GLY A 102 2.50 -7.51 4.58
C GLY A 102 2.80 -8.55 3.50
N ALA A 103 2.04 -9.66 3.46
CA ALA A 103 2.18 -10.67 2.42
C ALA A 103 1.82 -10.10 1.04
N SER A 104 0.71 -9.36 0.91
CA SER A 104 0.36 -8.69 -0.35
C SER A 104 1.43 -7.71 -0.80
N LEU A 105 1.97 -6.89 0.10
CA LEU A 105 3.07 -5.97 -0.21
C LEU A 105 4.34 -6.72 -0.63
N THR A 106 4.64 -7.87 -0.01
CA THR A 106 5.80 -8.71 -0.39
C THR A 106 5.63 -9.28 -1.80
N THR A 107 4.42 -9.72 -2.15
CA THR A 107 4.13 -10.23 -3.50
C THR A 107 4.20 -9.13 -4.56
N VAL A 108 3.66 -7.94 -4.28
CA VAL A 108 3.81 -6.78 -5.18
C VAL A 108 5.30 -6.46 -5.37
N ARG A 109 6.09 -6.44 -4.29
CA ARG A 109 7.54 -6.20 -4.36
C ARG A 109 8.23 -7.15 -5.32
N ALA A 110 7.94 -8.45 -5.21
CA ALA A 110 8.52 -9.48 -6.06
C ALA A 110 8.14 -9.28 -7.55
N ALA A 111 6.94 -8.75 -7.81
CA ALA A 111 6.48 -8.48 -9.17
C ALA A 111 7.11 -7.22 -9.79
N VAL A 112 7.33 -6.15 -9.01
CA VAL A 112 7.84 -4.87 -9.53
C VAL A 112 9.36 -4.72 -9.42
N LEU A 113 10.02 -5.50 -8.56
CA LEU A 113 11.47 -5.45 -8.32
C LEU A 113 12.11 -6.85 -8.48
N PRO A 114 12.10 -7.42 -9.71
CA PRO A 114 12.75 -8.71 -9.95
C PRO A 114 14.26 -8.55 -9.77
N GLY A 115 14.84 -9.24 -8.78
CA GLY A 115 16.30 -9.29 -8.57
C GLY A 115 16.80 -8.88 -7.18
N HIS A 116 15.93 -8.58 -6.22
CA HIS A 116 16.35 -8.39 -4.83
C HIS A 116 16.03 -9.65 -4.02
N PRO A 117 17.03 -10.50 -3.70
CA PRO A 117 16.80 -11.65 -2.82
C PRO A 117 16.25 -11.15 -1.49
N ARG A 118 15.30 -11.90 -0.93
CA ARG A 118 14.90 -11.76 0.48
C ARG A 118 16.18 -12.04 1.28
N ARG A 119 16.79 -10.99 1.82
CA ARG A 119 17.87 -11.13 2.80
C ARG A 119 17.29 -11.66 4.10
#